data_AF-A0A0J8B0G1-F1
#
_entry.id   AF-A0A0J8B0G1-F1
#
_cell.length_a   1.000
_cell.length_b   1.000
_cell.length_c   1.000
_cell.angle_alpha   90.00
_cell.angle_beta   90.00
_cell.angle_gamma   90.00
#
_symmetry.space_group_name_H-M   'P 1'
#
loop_
_entity.id
_entity.type
_entity.pdbx_description
1 polymer ?
#
loop_
_entity_poly.entity_id
_entity_poly.type
_entity_poly.pdbx_seq_one_letter_code
_entity_poly.pdbx_strand_id
1 'polypeptide(L)'
;MRKIHALNLILRIISHPSTVDIMTPKGPLLILRRFVCASLLESYVTVVPAVFKLVLSWFTELWQSYRHLLKTELGIIMESVVLGLIQSAYCWPEQKIDLIEAISHLFPTPGNLVDLFYNYDNDIQRRNLFGRLINSLCKICDNQVNPAVIKGAKSKQIQQHPVQAAFLQSAYEANASLINLQRTSLSTVVSFLEHLAEFISPPTLYLDEFKASGSRSSSICLPMLESFVPVSPKPFGKQSSFSSLFANLDSSPTSHKRSQSWCETEAEEKQKEMMSRDRRIRSSTWVSRHMQQKKAQLLHTEAITLARSESIKAAVAMLIS
;
A
#
# COMPACT_ATOMS: atom_id res chain seq x y z
N MET A 1 5.10 -7.52 36.90
CA MET A 1 6.03 -8.65 36.63
C MET A 1 5.38 -9.84 35.92
N ARG A 2 4.33 -10.49 36.46
CA ARG A 2 3.72 -11.70 35.84
C ARG A 2 3.34 -11.54 34.36
N LYS A 3 2.65 -10.44 34.00
CA LYS A 3 2.24 -10.15 32.60
C LYS A 3 3.44 -10.06 31.64
N ILE A 4 4.52 -9.40 32.03
CA ILE A 4 5.74 -9.25 31.19
C ILE A 4 6.38 -10.62 30.92
N HIS A 5 6.43 -11.51 31.91
CA HIS A 5 7.02 -12.85 31.72
C HIS A 5 6.16 -13.71 30.80
N ALA A 6 4.84 -13.70 31.00
CA ALA A 6 3.91 -14.40 30.11
C ALA A 6 4.02 -13.88 28.67
N LEU A 7 4.10 -12.55 28.50
CA LEU A 7 4.24 -11.95 27.19
C LEU A 7 5.60 -12.31 26.53
N ASN A 8 6.68 -12.34 27.30
CA ASN A 8 7.98 -12.78 26.75
C ASN A 8 7.98 -14.25 26.33
N LEU A 9 7.32 -15.11 27.11
CA LEU A 9 7.24 -16.53 26.80
C LEU A 9 6.51 -16.77 25.48
N ILE A 10 5.33 -16.16 25.29
CA ILE A 10 4.58 -16.34 24.05
C ILE A 10 5.35 -15.73 22.87
N LEU A 11 6.04 -14.58 23.02
CA LEU A 11 6.93 -14.05 21.96
C LEU A 11 7.91 -15.11 21.50
N ARG A 12 8.63 -15.73 22.46
CA ARG A 12 9.65 -16.74 22.17
C ARG A 12 9.06 -17.96 21.47
N ILE A 13 7.84 -18.35 21.82
CA ILE A 13 7.15 -19.47 21.16
C ILE A 13 6.82 -19.11 19.71
N ILE A 14 6.21 -17.94 19.47
CA ILE A 14 5.79 -17.54 18.11
C ILE A 14 6.98 -17.21 17.20
N SER A 15 8.08 -16.68 17.75
CA SER A 15 9.32 -16.38 16.99
C SER A 15 10.16 -17.62 16.66
N HIS A 16 9.84 -18.79 17.23
CA HIS A 16 10.61 -19.98 16.92
C HIS A 16 10.29 -20.46 15.49
N PRO A 17 11.30 -20.70 14.61
CA PRO A 17 11.07 -20.99 13.19
C PRO A 17 10.13 -22.16 12.93
N SER A 18 10.26 -23.24 13.71
CA SER A 18 9.41 -24.43 13.58
C SER A 18 7.94 -24.19 13.96
N THR A 19 7.63 -23.09 14.66
CA THR A 19 6.26 -22.82 15.11
C THR A 19 5.34 -22.48 13.95
N VAL A 20 5.85 -21.87 12.87
CA VAL A 20 5.03 -21.52 11.69
C VAL A 20 4.41 -22.78 11.08
N ASP A 21 5.19 -23.83 10.89
CA ASP A 21 4.72 -25.10 10.33
C ASP A 21 3.72 -25.79 11.25
N ILE A 22 3.97 -25.76 12.57
CA ILE A 22 3.06 -26.31 13.58
C ILE A 22 1.73 -25.56 13.62
N MET A 23 1.74 -24.25 13.37
CA MET A 23 0.57 -23.38 13.45
C MET A 23 -0.20 -23.26 12.13
N THR A 24 0.35 -23.76 11.01
CA THR A 24 -0.28 -23.70 9.69
C THR A 24 -1.58 -24.54 9.58
N PRO A 25 -1.67 -25.76 10.15
CA PRO A 25 -2.89 -26.55 10.10
C PRO A 25 -4.08 -25.84 10.79
N LYS A 26 -5.30 -26.12 10.31
CA LYS A 26 -6.52 -25.43 10.75
C LYS A 26 -6.74 -25.42 12.27
N GLY A 27 -6.39 -26.51 12.97
CA GLY A 27 -6.56 -26.61 14.42
C GLY A 27 -5.67 -25.63 15.19
N PRO A 28 -4.34 -25.80 15.14
CA PRO A 28 -3.38 -24.87 15.73
C PRO A 28 -3.54 -23.40 15.28
N LEU A 29 -3.91 -23.15 14.03
CA LEU A 29 -4.18 -21.80 13.52
C LEU A 29 -5.29 -21.07 14.31
N LEU A 30 -6.27 -21.80 14.86
CA LEU A 30 -7.30 -21.19 15.71
C LEU A 30 -6.70 -20.63 17.00
N ILE A 31 -5.60 -21.20 17.52
CA ILE A 31 -4.92 -20.68 18.70
C ILE A 31 -4.33 -19.30 18.36
N LEU A 32 -3.66 -19.16 17.22
CA LEU A 32 -3.16 -17.85 16.78
C LEU A 32 -4.30 -16.83 16.64
N ARG A 33 -5.36 -17.18 15.91
CA ARG A 33 -6.47 -16.27 15.62
C ARG A 33 -7.28 -15.88 16.85
N ARG A 34 -7.60 -16.84 17.72
CA ARG A 34 -8.54 -16.65 18.83
C ARG A 34 -7.88 -16.30 20.14
N PHE A 35 -6.66 -16.79 20.37
CA PHE A 35 -5.96 -16.55 21.62
C PHE A 35 -4.87 -15.50 21.46
N VAL A 36 -3.93 -15.69 20.51
CA VAL A 36 -2.79 -14.78 20.38
C VAL A 36 -3.22 -13.40 19.89
N CYS A 37 -3.99 -13.30 18.81
CA CYS A 37 -4.48 -12.01 18.30
C CYS A 37 -5.38 -11.29 19.31
N ALA A 38 -6.26 -12.00 20.02
CA ALA A 38 -7.11 -11.40 21.06
C ALA A 38 -6.29 -10.88 22.25
N SER A 39 -5.35 -11.69 22.75
CA SER A 39 -4.44 -11.30 23.84
C SER A 39 -3.58 -10.11 23.47
N LEU A 40 -3.17 -10.00 22.20
CA LEU A 40 -2.42 -8.88 21.67
C LEU A 40 -3.26 -7.59 21.74
N LEU A 41 -4.49 -7.62 21.22
CA LEU A 41 -5.40 -6.47 21.22
C LEU A 41 -5.64 -5.93 22.64
N GLU A 42 -5.89 -6.82 23.61
CA GLU A 42 -6.05 -6.43 25.02
C GLU A 42 -4.76 -5.89 25.65
N SER A 43 -3.61 -6.34 25.17
CA SER A 43 -2.31 -5.95 25.74
C SER A 43 -1.81 -4.59 25.26
N TYR A 44 -2.33 -4.07 24.15
CA TYR A 44 -2.02 -2.71 23.67
C TYR A 44 -2.55 -1.61 24.58
N VAL A 45 -3.59 -1.88 25.36
CA VAL A 45 -4.12 -0.94 26.37
C VAL A 45 -3.22 -1.00 27.61
N THR A 46 -2.06 -0.33 27.53
CA THR A 46 -1.07 -0.29 28.62
C THR A 46 -0.42 1.08 28.73
N VAL A 47 -0.29 1.55 29.97
CA VAL A 47 0.49 2.75 30.31
C VAL A 47 1.96 2.43 30.60
N VAL A 48 2.32 1.14 30.69
CA VAL A 48 3.68 0.69 31.00
C VAL A 48 4.48 0.56 29.70
N PRO A 49 5.52 1.39 29.46
CA PRO A 49 6.25 1.41 28.18
C PRO A 49 6.92 0.07 27.83
N ALA A 50 7.48 -0.63 28.83
CA ALA A 50 8.10 -1.93 28.62
C ALA A 50 7.12 -3.00 28.10
N VAL A 51 5.85 -2.95 28.56
CA VAL A 51 4.81 -3.85 28.07
C VAL A 51 4.41 -3.45 26.65
N PHE A 52 4.29 -2.15 26.38
CA PHE A 52 3.94 -1.64 25.06
C PHE A 52 4.96 -2.08 23.99
N LYS A 53 6.25 -1.88 24.23
CA LYS A 53 7.31 -2.30 23.30
C LYS A 53 7.30 -3.81 23.07
N LEU A 54 7.05 -4.61 24.11
CA LEU A 54 6.97 -6.07 23.98
C LEU A 54 5.78 -6.52 23.12
N VAL A 55 4.62 -5.89 23.30
CA VAL A 55 3.42 -6.12 22.49
C VAL A 55 3.66 -5.68 21.04
N LEU A 56 4.40 -4.59 20.84
CA LEU A 56 4.78 -4.15 19.51
C LEU A 56 5.71 -5.17 18.82
N SER A 57 6.71 -5.71 19.53
CA SER A 57 7.56 -6.79 19.01
C SER A 57 6.77 -8.04 18.64
N TRP A 58 5.72 -8.40 19.40
CA TRP A 58 4.81 -9.48 19.00
C TRP A 58 4.11 -9.20 17.68
N PHE A 59 3.54 -8.01 17.55
CA PHE A 59 2.87 -7.64 16.30
C PHE A 59 3.83 -7.71 15.12
N THR A 60 5.07 -7.22 15.30
CA THR A 60 6.12 -7.31 14.28
C THR A 60 6.41 -8.75 13.89
N GLU A 61 6.56 -9.66 14.85
CA GLU A 61 6.77 -11.09 14.59
C GLU A 61 5.59 -11.72 13.85
N LEU A 62 4.36 -11.45 14.29
CA LEU A 62 3.16 -11.96 13.63
C LEU A 62 3.06 -11.46 12.18
N TRP A 63 3.42 -10.20 11.94
CA TRP A 63 3.44 -9.62 10.61
C TRP A 63 4.52 -10.24 9.72
N GLN A 64 5.71 -10.51 10.24
CA GLN A 64 6.81 -11.06 9.44
C GLN A 64 6.59 -12.56 9.13
N SER A 65 6.24 -13.35 10.14
CA SER A 65 6.23 -14.81 10.05
C SER A 65 4.85 -15.39 9.69
N TYR A 66 3.75 -14.71 10.04
CA TYR A 66 2.39 -15.26 9.95
C TYR A 66 1.44 -14.49 9.03
N ARG A 67 1.92 -13.49 8.26
CA ARG A 67 1.09 -12.65 7.36
C ARG A 67 0.15 -13.44 6.46
N HIS A 68 0.67 -14.51 5.86
CA HIS A 68 -0.05 -15.36 4.92
C HIS A 68 -1.18 -16.17 5.58
N LEU A 69 -1.10 -16.43 6.88
CA LEU A 69 -2.11 -17.16 7.66
C LEU A 69 -3.13 -16.22 8.33
N LEU A 70 -2.69 -15.02 8.69
CA LEU A 70 -3.43 -14.05 9.51
C LEU A 70 -3.75 -12.75 8.78
N LYS A 71 -3.86 -12.77 7.44
CA LYS A 71 -4.08 -11.57 6.63
C LYS A 71 -5.25 -10.72 7.14
N THR A 72 -6.39 -11.33 7.46
CA THR A 72 -7.57 -10.60 7.93
C THR A 72 -7.34 -9.99 9.32
N GLU A 73 -6.84 -10.78 10.25
CA GLU A 73 -6.61 -10.39 11.64
C GLU A 73 -5.55 -9.28 11.73
N LEU A 74 -4.43 -9.43 11.01
CA LEU A 74 -3.36 -8.43 10.97
C LEU A 74 -3.81 -7.13 10.30
N GLY A 75 -4.64 -7.20 9.27
CA GLY A 75 -5.28 -6.01 8.69
C GLY A 75 -6.12 -5.25 9.70
N ILE A 76 -6.93 -5.98 10.49
CA ILE A 76 -7.75 -5.38 11.55
C ILE A 76 -6.85 -4.80 12.66
N ILE A 77 -5.81 -5.49 13.11
CA ILE A 77 -4.91 -5.00 14.17
C ILE A 77 -4.14 -3.75 13.69
N MET A 78 -3.61 -3.77 12.47
CA MET A 78 -2.91 -2.61 11.90
C MET A 78 -3.84 -1.40 11.79
N GLU A 79 -5.09 -1.60 11.34
CA GLU A 79 -6.06 -0.52 11.19
C GLU A 79 -6.60 0.00 12.54
N SER A 80 -7.12 -0.90 13.38
CA SER A 80 -7.84 -0.53 14.59
C SER A 80 -6.92 -0.12 15.74
N VAL A 81 -5.73 -0.71 15.80
CA VAL A 81 -4.80 -0.48 16.92
C VAL A 81 -3.61 0.37 16.49
N VAL A 82 -2.78 -0.11 15.57
CA VAL A 82 -1.54 0.60 15.21
C VAL A 82 -1.86 1.99 14.65
N LEU A 83 -2.69 2.05 13.61
CA LEU A 83 -3.11 3.30 12.99
C LEU A 83 -4.01 4.12 13.93
N GLY A 84 -4.89 3.46 14.71
CA GLY A 84 -5.72 4.11 15.72
C GLY A 84 -4.90 4.85 16.78
N LEU A 85 -3.81 4.26 17.26
CA LEU A 85 -2.89 4.87 18.24
C LEU A 85 -2.09 6.02 17.64
N ILE A 86 -1.63 5.90 16.38
CA ILE A 86 -0.96 6.99 15.67
C ILE A 86 -1.90 8.21 15.52
N GLN A 87 -3.17 7.96 15.19
CA GLN A 87 -4.18 9.00 14.99
C GLN A 87 -4.74 9.58 16.31
N SER A 88 -4.69 8.83 17.41
CA SER A 88 -5.26 9.25 18.70
C SER A 88 -4.56 10.47 19.27
N ALA A 89 -5.34 11.47 19.73
CA ALA A 89 -4.82 12.62 20.45
C ALA A 89 -4.36 12.29 21.89
N TYR A 90 -4.78 11.14 22.42
CA TYR A 90 -4.49 10.70 23.79
C TYR A 90 -3.28 9.77 23.88
N CYS A 91 -2.69 9.40 22.75
CA CYS A 91 -1.49 8.56 22.71
C CYS A 91 -0.24 9.45 22.88
N TRP A 92 0.65 9.03 23.78
CA TRP A 92 1.85 9.79 24.14
C TRP A 92 2.82 9.87 22.95
N PRO A 93 3.54 10.99 22.75
CA PRO A 93 4.47 11.13 21.63
C PRO A 93 5.49 10.00 21.56
N GLU A 94 6.01 9.54 22.69
CA GLU A 94 7.01 8.47 22.79
C GLU A 94 6.44 7.13 22.31
N GLN A 95 5.17 6.83 22.63
CA GLN A 95 4.49 5.64 22.14
C GLN A 95 4.24 5.71 20.62
N LYS A 96 3.94 6.90 20.10
CA LYS A 96 3.79 7.10 18.65
C LYS A 96 5.13 6.95 17.92
N ILE A 97 6.23 7.45 18.50
CA ILE A 97 7.58 7.24 17.96
C ILE A 97 7.87 5.74 17.86
N ASP A 98 7.68 4.99 18.94
CA ASP A 98 7.89 3.53 18.95
C ASP A 98 7.06 2.83 17.85
N LEU A 99 5.79 3.21 17.65
CA LEU A 99 4.93 2.66 16.59
C LEU A 99 5.46 2.97 15.19
N ILE A 100 5.85 4.21 14.94
CA ILE A 100 6.31 4.65 13.62
C ILE A 100 7.66 3.99 13.28
N GLU A 101 8.56 3.86 14.26
CA GLU A 101 9.82 3.11 14.10
C GLU A 101 9.55 1.64 13.77
N ALA A 102 8.64 0.98 14.50
CA ALA A 102 8.27 -0.41 14.18
C ALA A 102 7.67 -0.55 12.79
N ILE A 103 6.85 0.42 12.33
CA ILE A 103 6.32 0.45 10.97
C ILE A 103 7.45 0.59 9.95
N SER A 104 8.41 1.48 10.18
CA SER A 104 9.59 1.63 9.31
C SER A 104 10.33 0.30 9.15
N HIS A 105 10.54 -0.43 10.26
CA HIS A 105 11.18 -1.74 10.26
C HIS A 105 10.35 -2.86 9.63
N LEU A 106 9.02 -2.73 9.57
CA LEU A 106 8.13 -3.69 8.91
C LEU A 106 8.15 -3.59 7.39
N PHE A 107 8.47 -2.41 6.86
CA PHE A 107 8.45 -2.14 5.42
C PHE A 107 9.80 -1.60 4.90
N PRO A 108 10.90 -2.37 5.08
CA PRO A 108 12.26 -1.92 4.74
C PRO A 108 12.57 -1.97 3.24
N THR A 109 11.66 -2.49 2.40
CA THR A 109 11.88 -2.59 0.95
C THR A 109 10.63 -2.16 0.19
N PRO A 110 10.77 -1.74 -1.09
CA PRO A 110 9.61 -1.45 -1.93
C PRO A 110 8.62 -2.60 -2.06
N GLY A 111 9.12 -3.84 -2.13
CA GLY A 111 8.27 -5.02 -2.23
C GLY A 111 7.31 -5.16 -1.05
N ASN A 112 7.75 -4.79 0.16
CA ASN A 112 6.89 -4.82 1.35
C ASN A 112 5.78 -3.76 1.29
N LEU A 113 6.08 -2.57 0.78
CA LEU A 113 5.09 -1.49 0.62
C LEU A 113 4.06 -1.81 -0.48
N VAL A 114 4.52 -2.38 -1.59
CA VAL A 114 3.64 -2.85 -2.68
C VAL A 114 2.74 -3.98 -2.18
N ASP A 115 3.28 -4.91 -1.39
CA ASP A 115 2.50 -5.99 -0.79
C ASP A 115 1.47 -5.47 0.22
N LEU A 116 1.81 -4.46 1.03
CA LEU A 116 0.86 -3.78 1.91
C LEU A 116 -0.29 -3.15 1.11
N PHE A 117 0.01 -2.41 0.05
CA PHE A 117 -1.00 -1.82 -0.82
C PHE A 117 -1.88 -2.89 -1.48
N TYR A 118 -1.26 -3.92 -2.07
CA TYR A 118 -1.98 -4.99 -2.75
C TYR A 118 -2.90 -5.77 -1.80
N ASN A 119 -2.42 -6.07 -0.60
CA ASN A 119 -3.18 -6.90 0.34
C ASN A 119 -4.27 -6.17 1.11
N TYR A 120 -4.18 -4.85 1.28
CA TYR A 120 -5.09 -4.11 2.19
C TYR A 120 -5.80 -2.91 1.55
N ASP A 121 -5.23 -2.30 0.50
CA ASP A 121 -5.87 -1.18 -0.22
C ASP A 121 -6.57 -1.68 -1.49
N ASN A 122 -5.98 -2.67 -2.16
CA ASN A 122 -6.54 -3.32 -3.35
C ASN A 122 -7.36 -4.59 -3.04
N ASP A 123 -7.70 -4.82 -1.77
CA ASP A 123 -8.57 -5.94 -1.39
C ASP A 123 -10.06 -5.61 -1.62
N ILE A 124 -10.91 -6.64 -1.69
CA ILE A 124 -12.38 -6.50 -1.82
C ILE A 124 -12.95 -5.62 -0.70
N GLN A 125 -12.36 -5.70 0.49
CA GLN A 125 -12.77 -4.92 1.66
C GLN A 125 -12.24 -3.48 1.67
N ARG A 126 -11.29 -3.13 0.77
CA ARG A 126 -10.76 -1.77 0.55
C ARG A 126 -10.51 -0.95 1.83
N ARG A 127 -9.74 -1.49 2.78
CA ARG A 127 -9.43 -0.78 4.05
C ARG A 127 -8.67 0.54 3.84
N ASN A 128 -8.00 0.69 2.69
CA ASN A 128 -7.18 1.86 2.36
C ASN A 128 -6.14 2.13 3.46
N LEU A 129 -5.51 1.06 3.93
CA LEU A 129 -4.59 1.02 5.04
C LEU A 129 -3.30 1.79 4.75
N PHE A 130 -2.68 1.55 3.58
CA PHE A 130 -1.47 2.25 3.18
C PHE A 130 -1.75 3.75 2.97
N GLY A 131 -2.80 4.10 2.21
CA GLY A 131 -3.18 5.50 2.01
C GLY A 131 -3.48 6.24 3.32
N ARG A 132 -4.17 5.61 4.28
CA ARG A 132 -4.43 6.20 5.59
C ARG A 132 -3.19 6.28 6.46
N LEU A 133 -2.27 5.31 6.39
CA LEU A 133 -1.00 5.36 7.10
C LEU A 133 -0.20 6.59 6.65
N ILE A 134 0.04 6.75 5.35
CA ILE A 134 0.78 7.90 4.80
C ILE A 134 0.12 9.21 5.21
N ASN A 135 -1.20 9.34 5.07
CA ASN A 135 -1.92 10.55 5.47
C ASN A 135 -1.77 10.85 6.96
N SER A 136 -1.74 9.83 7.82
CA SER A 136 -1.58 10.02 9.27
C SER A 136 -0.17 10.48 9.62
N LEU A 137 0.84 9.93 8.95
CA LEU A 137 2.23 10.36 9.11
C LEU A 137 2.40 11.81 8.64
N CYS A 138 1.89 12.17 7.46
CA CYS A 138 1.95 13.55 6.96
C CYS A 138 1.28 14.54 7.91
N LYS A 139 0.12 14.20 8.48
CA LYS A 139 -0.55 15.04 9.49
C LYS A 139 0.28 15.26 10.75
N ILE A 140 1.05 14.25 11.19
CA ILE A 140 1.96 14.40 12.32
C ILE A 140 3.06 15.41 11.96
N CYS A 141 3.57 15.36 10.73
CA CYS A 141 4.58 16.30 10.23
C CYS A 141 4.06 17.74 10.13
N ASP A 142 2.81 17.92 9.72
CA ASP A 142 2.19 19.24 9.54
C ASP A 142 1.72 19.91 10.84
N ASN A 143 1.63 19.17 11.95
CA ASN A 143 1.21 19.73 13.24
C ASN A 143 2.23 20.76 13.72
N GLN A 144 1.97 22.05 13.53
CA GLN A 144 2.90 23.13 13.88
C GLN A 144 3.35 23.03 15.36
N VAL A 145 4.65 22.81 15.58
CA VAL A 145 5.27 23.06 16.89
C VAL A 145 5.17 24.56 17.13
N ASN A 146 4.48 24.95 18.20
CA ASN A 146 4.19 26.36 18.47
C ASN A 146 5.52 27.15 18.61
N PRO A 147 5.89 28.02 17.64
CA PRO A 147 7.23 28.61 17.57
C PRO A 147 7.51 29.64 18.68
N ALA A 148 6.50 29.95 19.51
CA ALA A 148 6.62 30.84 20.66
C ALA A 148 7.57 30.30 21.75
N VAL A 149 7.82 28.98 21.82
CA VAL A 149 8.67 28.40 22.87
C VAL A 149 10.15 28.35 22.48
N ILE A 150 10.46 28.25 21.17
CA ILE A 150 11.85 28.16 20.68
C ILE A 150 12.60 29.50 20.89
N LYS A 151 11.89 30.64 20.93
CA LYS A 151 12.48 31.97 21.15
C LYS A 151 12.60 32.39 22.61
N GLY A 152 12.16 31.56 23.57
CA GLY A 152 12.20 31.87 25.01
C GLY A 152 13.55 31.69 25.71
N ALA A 153 14.54 31.06 25.07
CA ALA A 153 15.81 30.68 25.70
C ALA A 153 16.84 31.82 25.87
N LYS A 154 16.40 33.08 25.94
CA LYS A 154 17.25 34.23 26.32
C LYS A 154 16.56 35.12 27.37
N SER A 155 16.00 34.53 28.43
CA SER A 155 15.64 35.28 29.63
C SER A 155 16.61 34.94 30.78
N LYS A 156 17.29 35.99 31.25
CA LYS A 156 18.28 36.04 32.35
C LYS A 156 18.04 35.02 33.46
N GLN A 157 19.11 34.33 33.86
CA GLN A 157 19.22 33.61 35.14
C GLN A 157 18.90 34.58 36.29
N ILE A 158 17.67 34.55 36.78
CA ILE A 158 17.26 35.13 38.06
C ILE A 158 16.78 33.94 38.87
N GLN A 159 17.34 33.76 40.08
CA GLN A 159 17.11 32.67 41.03
C GLN A 159 15.69 32.05 40.89
N GLN A 160 15.61 30.93 40.17
CA GLN A 160 14.35 30.23 39.93
C GLN A 160 14.04 29.33 41.13
N HIS A 161 12.83 29.44 41.66
CA HIS A 161 12.32 28.52 42.68
C HIS A 161 12.30 27.09 42.09
N PRO A 162 12.63 26.02 42.85
CA PRO A 162 12.76 24.65 42.31
C PRO A 162 11.51 24.14 41.57
N VAL A 163 10.33 24.58 42.00
CA VAL A 163 9.04 24.26 41.37
C VAL A 163 8.92 24.87 39.97
N GLN A 164 9.39 26.11 39.79
CA GLN A 164 9.35 26.80 38.51
C GLN A 164 10.36 26.21 37.50
N ALA A 165 11.54 25.81 38.00
CA ALA A 165 12.54 25.10 37.19
C ALA A 165 12.02 23.72 36.71
N ALA A 166 11.36 22.95 37.58
CA ALA A 166 10.77 21.66 37.23
C ALA A 166 9.64 21.79 36.18
N PHE A 167 8.80 22.83 36.29
CA PHE A 167 7.76 23.10 35.30
C PHE A 167 8.35 23.42 33.92
N LEU A 168 9.37 24.27 33.85
CA LEU A 168 10.06 24.61 32.60
C LEU A 168 10.73 23.39 31.98
N GLN A 169 11.36 22.54 32.80
CA GLN A 169 11.99 21.30 32.34
C GLN A 169 10.97 20.34 31.73
N SER A 170 9.83 20.12 32.39
CA SER A 170 8.76 19.26 31.86
C SER A 170 8.18 19.80 30.55
N ALA A 171 8.01 21.12 30.45
CA ALA A 171 7.57 21.76 29.21
C ALA A 171 8.61 21.60 28.09
N TYR A 172 9.90 21.68 28.40
CA TYR A 172 10.97 21.46 27.41
C TYR A 172 10.98 20.00 26.92
N GLU A 173 10.88 19.03 27.82
CA GLU A 173 10.85 17.60 27.49
C GLU A 173 9.65 17.24 26.60
N ALA A 174 8.46 17.76 26.91
CA ALA A 174 7.25 17.55 26.09
C ALA A 174 7.38 18.16 24.67
N ASN A 175 8.06 19.31 24.54
CA ASN A 175 8.32 19.91 23.23
C ASN A 175 9.37 19.09 22.45
N ALA A 176 10.42 18.63 23.11
CA ALA A 176 11.45 17.79 22.50
C ALA A 176 10.86 16.49 21.96
N SER A 177 9.96 15.84 22.71
CA SER A 177 9.33 14.60 22.23
C SER A 177 8.38 14.82 21.05
N LEU A 178 7.71 15.96 20.96
CA LEU A 178 6.91 16.33 19.79
C LEU A 178 7.78 16.57 18.55
N ILE A 179 8.91 17.27 18.69
CA ILE A 179 9.87 17.49 17.60
C ILE A 179 10.44 16.15 17.12
N ASN A 180 10.81 15.27 18.04
CA ASN A 180 11.29 13.94 17.70
C ASN A 180 10.23 13.12 16.97
N LEU A 181 8.97 13.17 17.41
CA LEU A 181 7.86 12.51 16.73
C LEU A 181 7.71 12.97 15.28
N GLN A 182 7.83 14.27 15.04
CA GLN A 182 7.79 14.82 13.69
C GLN A 182 8.96 14.34 12.84
N ARG A 183 10.16 14.37 13.41
CA ARG A 183 11.38 13.89 12.74
C ARG A 183 11.24 12.42 12.33
N THR A 184 10.79 11.56 13.25
CA THR A 184 10.55 10.14 13.00
C THR A 184 9.50 9.95 11.91
N SER A 185 8.36 10.65 12.00
CA SER A 185 7.29 10.58 11.00
C SER A 185 7.77 11.00 9.60
N LEU A 186 8.48 12.13 9.50
CA LEU A 186 9.06 12.62 8.26
C LEU A 186 10.08 11.64 7.67
N SER A 187 11.00 11.14 8.50
CA SER A 187 12.00 10.17 8.08
C SER A 187 11.35 8.90 7.52
N THR A 188 10.29 8.39 8.16
CA THR A 188 9.55 7.22 7.65
C THR A 188 8.84 7.51 6.33
N VAL A 189 8.20 8.67 6.18
CA VAL A 189 7.55 9.06 4.92
C VAL A 189 8.58 9.17 3.79
N VAL A 190 9.72 9.82 4.05
CA VAL A 190 10.81 9.95 3.06
C VAL A 190 11.34 8.57 2.67
N SER A 191 11.64 7.69 3.64
CA SER A 191 12.09 6.33 3.36
C SER A 191 11.08 5.54 2.52
N PHE A 192 9.79 5.67 2.79
CA PHE A 192 8.75 5.00 1.99
C PHE A 192 8.69 5.54 0.56
N LEU A 193 8.86 6.85 0.37
CA LEU A 193 8.92 7.46 -0.96
C LEU A 193 10.18 7.05 -1.72
N GLU A 194 11.32 6.98 -1.05
CA GLU A 194 12.59 6.50 -1.62
C GLU A 194 12.45 5.07 -2.12
N HIS A 195 11.96 4.15 -1.27
CA HIS A 195 11.71 2.76 -1.67
C HIS A 195 10.76 2.69 -2.88
N LEU A 196 9.65 3.43 -2.87
CA LEU A 196 8.71 3.43 -4.01
C LEU A 196 9.33 4.04 -5.28
N ALA A 197 10.20 5.04 -5.15
CA ALA A 197 10.93 5.60 -6.29
C ALA A 197 11.92 4.60 -6.88
N GLU A 198 12.66 3.87 -6.04
CA GLU A 198 13.55 2.76 -6.46
C GLU A 198 12.79 1.66 -7.20
N PHE A 199 11.55 1.37 -6.77
CA PHE A 199 10.71 0.38 -7.44
C PHE A 199 10.29 0.82 -8.86
N ILE A 200 10.02 2.11 -9.05
CA ILE A 200 9.59 2.67 -10.35
C ILE A 200 10.79 2.91 -11.28
N SER A 201 11.94 3.30 -10.72
CA SER A 201 13.21 3.51 -11.43
C SER A 201 14.31 2.68 -10.76
N PRO A 202 14.42 1.37 -11.06
CA PRO A 202 15.54 0.58 -10.57
C PRO A 202 16.87 1.21 -11.02
N PRO A 203 17.93 1.16 -10.20
CA PRO A 203 19.22 1.81 -10.48
C PRO A 203 19.96 1.10 -11.63
N THR A 204 19.49 1.29 -12.85
CA THR A 204 20.21 1.07 -14.11
C THR A 204 19.53 1.89 -15.19
N LEU A 205 19.80 3.19 -15.22
CA LEU A 205 19.87 3.97 -16.45
C LEU A 205 20.96 5.02 -16.27
N TYR A 206 22.19 4.69 -16.69
CA TYR A 206 23.15 5.71 -17.09
C TYR A 206 22.50 6.51 -18.22
N LEU A 207 22.03 7.73 -17.92
CA LEU A 207 21.89 8.75 -18.95
C LEU A 207 23.30 9.25 -19.24
N ASP A 208 23.99 8.56 -20.13
CA ASP A 208 25.18 9.12 -20.77
C ASP A 208 24.71 10.37 -21.52
N GLU A 209 25.33 11.51 -21.22
CA GLU A 209 24.98 12.80 -21.81
C GLU A 209 25.15 12.75 -23.33
N PHE A 210 24.06 12.54 -24.06
CA PHE A 210 24.06 12.70 -25.51
C PHE A 210 24.13 14.19 -25.86
N LYS A 211 25.36 14.67 -26.08
CA LYS A 211 25.62 15.86 -26.90
C LYS A 211 24.89 15.69 -28.22
N ALA A 212 23.96 16.60 -28.47
CA ALA A 212 23.24 16.70 -29.72
C ALA A 212 24.21 16.89 -30.89
N SER A 213 24.32 15.88 -31.76
CA SER A 213 24.56 16.14 -33.18
C SER A 213 23.96 15.01 -34.03
N GLY A 214 23.15 15.43 -35.01
CA GLY A 214 23.10 14.84 -36.33
C GLY A 214 22.67 13.38 -36.50
N SER A 215 21.47 13.25 -37.06
CA SER A 215 21.16 12.31 -38.15
C SER A 215 20.59 10.92 -37.81
N ARG A 216 19.31 10.80 -38.19
CA ARG A 216 18.60 9.70 -38.87
C ARG A 216 18.77 8.26 -38.37
N SER A 217 17.59 7.65 -38.19
CA SER A 217 17.25 6.23 -38.13
C SER A 217 17.42 5.55 -36.77
N SER A 218 16.30 5.13 -36.19
CA SER A 218 16.30 4.14 -35.11
C SER A 218 15.15 3.15 -35.28
N SER A 219 15.51 1.98 -35.80
CA SER A 219 14.89 0.71 -35.47
C SER A 219 15.18 0.45 -33.99
N ILE A 220 14.16 0.43 -33.13
CA ILE A 220 14.31 0.04 -31.73
C ILE A 220 13.88 -1.43 -31.61
N CYS A 221 14.87 -2.32 -31.53
CA CYS A 221 14.70 -3.65 -30.99
C CYS A 221 14.70 -3.56 -29.46
N LEU A 222 13.59 -3.97 -28.83
CA LEU A 222 13.54 -4.33 -27.41
C LEU A 222 13.88 -5.83 -27.29
N PRO A 223 14.80 -6.26 -26.40
CA PRO A 223 14.89 -7.66 -26.06
C PRO A 223 13.84 -8.02 -24.99
N MET A 224 12.86 -8.79 -25.46
CA MET A 224 12.28 -9.98 -24.81
C MET A 224 11.91 -9.88 -23.31
N LEU A 225 10.60 -9.73 -23.06
CA LEU A 225 9.94 -10.14 -21.82
C LEU A 225 8.77 -11.06 -22.20
N GLU A 226 9.11 -12.25 -22.69
CA GLU A 226 8.16 -13.34 -22.94
C GLU A 226 8.46 -14.49 -21.97
N SER A 227 7.63 -14.62 -20.95
CA SER A 227 7.20 -15.91 -20.39
C SER A 227 6.12 -15.68 -19.32
N PHE A 228 4.94 -15.26 -19.75
CA PHE A 228 3.70 -15.60 -19.05
C PHE A 228 2.79 -16.35 -20.00
N VAL A 229 2.65 -17.64 -19.74
CA VAL A 229 1.73 -18.59 -20.36
C VAL A 229 0.28 -18.10 -20.16
N PRO A 230 -0.55 -18.00 -21.22
CA PRO A 230 -1.99 -18.05 -21.08
C PRO A 230 -2.51 -19.46 -21.37
N VAL A 231 -3.17 -20.04 -20.36
CA VAL A 231 -4.00 -21.24 -20.47
C VAL A 231 -5.25 -20.89 -21.29
N SER A 232 -5.37 -21.46 -22.49
CA SER A 232 -6.59 -21.41 -23.30
C SER A 232 -7.61 -22.48 -22.87
N PRO A 233 -8.93 -22.19 -22.90
CA PRO A 233 -9.96 -23.19 -22.62
C PRO A 233 -10.16 -24.14 -23.81
N LYS A 234 -10.17 -25.46 -23.55
CA LYS A 234 -10.54 -26.51 -24.51
C LYS A 234 -12.06 -26.55 -24.71
N PRO A 235 -12.53 -26.76 -25.96
CA PRO A 235 -13.74 -27.52 -26.21
C PRO A 235 -13.43 -28.92 -26.77
N PHE A 236 -14.23 -29.88 -26.32
CA PHE A 236 -14.18 -31.30 -26.62
C PHE A 236 -14.66 -31.65 -28.05
N GLY A 237 -13.88 -32.50 -28.72
CA GLY A 237 -14.19 -33.56 -29.69
C GLY A 237 -15.41 -33.50 -30.62
N LYS A 238 -15.15 -33.79 -31.90
CA LYS A 238 -15.90 -34.79 -32.68
C LYS A 238 -15.07 -35.29 -33.87
N GLN A 239 -14.49 -36.47 -33.69
CA GLN A 239 -14.31 -37.42 -34.79
C GLN A 239 -15.70 -37.82 -35.30
N SER A 240 -15.86 -37.95 -36.61
CA SER A 240 -16.95 -38.73 -37.19
C SER A 240 -16.58 -39.10 -38.62
N SER A 241 -16.02 -40.29 -38.78
CA SER A 241 -16.21 -41.12 -39.97
C SER A 241 -17.07 -42.29 -39.53
N PHE A 242 -18.39 -42.18 -39.72
CA PHE A 242 -19.31 -43.31 -39.89
C PHE A 242 -20.69 -42.75 -40.29
N SER A 243 -20.82 -42.30 -41.53
CA SER A 243 -22.12 -41.97 -42.16
C SER A 243 -22.06 -42.21 -43.66
N SER A 244 -21.45 -43.33 -44.05
CA SER A 244 -21.53 -43.90 -45.39
C SER A 244 -22.41 -45.15 -45.35
N LEU A 245 -23.63 -45.00 -44.88
CA LEU A 245 -24.69 -46.00 -45.00
C LEU A 245 -26.01 -45.22 -45.08
N PHE A 246 -26.75 -45.45 -46.17
CA PHE A 246 -28.05 -44.89 -46.58
C PHE A 246 -28.03 -43.83 -47.70
N ALA A 247 -28.59 -44.27 -48.85
CA ALA A 247 -29.22 -43.52 -49.95
C ALA A 247 -28.29 -42.71 -50.87
N ASN A 248 -27.84 -43.22 -52.02
CA ASN A 248 -28.60 -43.43 -53.27
C ASN A 248 -30.04 -42.87 -53.28
N LEU A 249 -30.28 -41.76 -53.99
CA LEU A 249 -31.14 -41.67 -55.18
C LEU A 249 -31.24 -40.21 -55.73
N ASP A 250 -30.97 -40.09 -57.02
CA ASP A 250 -31.55 -39.23 -58.08
C ASP A 250 -31.95 -37.74 -57.94
N SER A 251 -31.57 -37.03 -59.02
CA SER A 251 -32.31 -35.99 -59.78
C SER A 251 -32.28 -34.50 -59.36
N SER A 252 -31.68 -33.71 -60.28
CA SER A 252 -32.01 -32.36 -60.82
C SER A 252 -32.50 -31.16 -59.95
N PRO A 253 -32.25 -29.90 -60.40
CA PRO A 253 -32.37 -28.70 -59.57
C PRO A 253 -33.64 -27.88 -59.84
N THR A 254 -34.25 -27.26 -58.82
CA THR A 254 -35.08 -26.05 -59.02
C THR A 254 -35.09 -25.08 -57.81
N SER A 255 -34.89 -23.80 -58.17
CA SER A 255 -35.14 -22.51 -57.51
C SER A 255 -35.72 -22.41 -56.09
N HIS A 256 -35.10 -21.54 -55.26
CA HIS A 256 -35.81 -20.44 -54.57
C HIS A 256 -34.85 -19.29 -54.17
N LYS A 257 -34.74 -18.27 -55.04
CA LYS A 257 -34.23 -16.93 -54.71
C LYS A 257 -35.33 -16.13 -54.00
N ARG A 258 -35.46 -16.24 -52.68
CA ARG A 258 -36.24 -15.26 -51.89
C ARG A 258 -35.76 -15.07 -50.43
N SER A 259 -34.89 -15.95 -49.94
CA SER A 259 -34.39 -15.88 -48.56
C SER A 259 -33.08 -15.09 -48.37
N GLN A 260 -32.44 -14.59 -49.44
CA GLN A 260 -31.17 -13.85 -49.31
C GLN A 260 -31.35 -12.34 -49.04
N SER A 261 -32.42 -11.72 -49.55
CA SER A 261 -32.63 -10.27 -49.41
C SER A 261 -32.99 -9.82 -47.99
N TRP A 262 -33.66 -10.67 -47.20
CA TRP A 262 -33.99 -10.38 -45.79
C TRP A 262 -32.80 -10.60 -44.84
N CYS A 263 -31.89 -11.52 -45.16
CA CYS A 263 -30.66 -11.70 -44.39
C CYS A 263 -29.63 -10.58 -44.62
N GLU A 264 -29.57 -10.01 -45.82
CA GLU A 264 -28.62 -8.93 -46.14
C GLU A 264 -29.00 -7.60 -45.46
N THR A 265 -30.29 -7.28 -45.36
CA THR A 265 -30.77 -6.07 -44.67
C THR A 265 -30.55 -6.14 -43.16
N GLU A 266 -30.81 -7.28 -42.52
CA GLU A 266 -30.49 -7.49 -41.10
C GLU A 266 -28.98 -7.52 -40.81
N ALA A 267 -28.18 -8.03 -41.76
CA ALA A 267 -26.72 -8.05 -41.63
C ALA A 267 -26.13 -6.63 -41.73
N GLU A 268 -26.61 -5.81 -42.68
CA GLU A 268 -26.19 -4.42 -42.81
C GLU A 268 -26.62 -3.55 -41.63
N GLU A 269 -27.81 -3.78 -41.07
CA GLU A 269 -28.30 -3.05 -39.90
C GLU A 269 -27.51 -3.44 -38.63
N LYS A 270 -27.22 -4.74 -38.43
CA LYS A 270 -26.31 -5.21 -37.37
C LYS A 270 -24.90 -4.66 -37.54
N GLN A 271 -24.41 -4.52 -38.76
CA GLN A 271 -23.07 -3.98 -39.03
C GLN A 271 -23.01 -2.46 -38.79
N LYS A 272 -24.05 -1.71 -39.15
CA LYS A 272 -24.19 -0.28 -38.80
C LYS A 272 -24.32 -0.09 -37.28
N GLU A 273 -25.08 -0.94 -36.60
CA GLU A 273 -25.25 -0.89 -35.15
C GLU A 273 -23.95 -1.26 -34.42
N MET A 274 -23.20 -2.24 -34.93
CA MET A 274 -21.87 -2.61 -34.43
C MET A 274 -20.87 -1.47 -34.60
N MET A 275 -20.83 -0.82 -35.77
CA MET A 275 -19.97 0.35 -36.03
C MET A 275 -20.36 1.57 -35.16
N SER A 276 -21.64 1.75 -34.88
CA SER A 276 -22.16 2.79 -33.97
C SER A 276 -21.79 2.50 -32.51
N ARG A 277 -21.91 1.23 -32.06
CA ARG A 277 -21.44 0.77 -30.75
C ARG A 277 -19.93 0.95 -30.62
N ASP A 278 -19.15 0.60 -31.63
CA ASP A 278 -17.69 0.75 -31.61
C ASP A 278 -17.24 2.21 -31.54
N ARG A 279 -17.92 3.14 -32.24
CA ARG A 279 -17.68 4.58 -32.06
C ARG A 279 -18.04 5.06 -30.66
N ARG A 280 -19.12 4.54 -30.08
CA ARG A 280 -19.56 4.89 -28.72
C ARG A 280 -18.60 4.35 -27.66
N ILE A 281 -18.05 3.16 -27.87
CA ILE A 281 -17.03 2.54 -27.02
C ILE A 281 -15.69 3.29 -27.15
N ARG A 282 -15.26 3.64 -28.37
CA ARG A 282 -14.03 4.43 -28.59
C ARG A 282 -14.12 5.83 -28.01
N SER A 283 -15.27 6.50 -28.13
CA SER A 283 -15.47 7.83 -27.51
C SER A 283 -15.57 7.76 -26.00
N SER A 284 -16.27 6.78 -25.42
CA SER A 284 -16.32 6.61 -23.95
C SER A 284 -14.96 6.21 -23.37
N THR A 285 -14.23 5.29 -24.01
CA THR A 285 -12.87 4.91 -23.58
C THR A 285 -11.86 6.04 -23.76
N TRP A 286 -11.97 6.85 -24.82
CA TRP A 286 -11.15 8.05 -25.00
C TRP A 286 -11.47 9.12 -23.97
N VAL A 287 -12.75 9.40 -23.71
CA VAL A 287 -13.18 10.36 -22.67
C VAL A 287 -12.75 9.89 -21.28
N SER A 288 -12.89 8.60 -20.96
CA SER A 288 -12.42 8.04 -19.68
C SER A 288 -10.91 8.14 -19.52
N ARG A 289 -10.12 7.80 -20.55
CA ARG A 289 -8.66 7.93 -20.52
C ARG A 289 -8.22 9.39 -20.43
N HIS A 290 -8.84 10.28 -21.19
CA HIS A 290 -8.55 11.72 -21.15
C HIS A 290 -8.91 12.32 -19.79
N MET A 291 -10.04 11.92 -19.18
CA MET A 291 -10.42 12.34 -17.83
C MET A 291 -9.46 11.79 -16.77
N GLN A 292 -9.03 10.53 -16.88
CA GLN A 292 -8.02 9.96 -16.00
C GLN A 292 -6.67 10.68 -16.13
N GLN A 293 -6.26 11.01 -17.35
CA GLN A 293 -5.03 11.75 -17.62
C GLN A 293 -5.09 13.18 -17.06
N LYS A 294 -6.23 13.86 -17.22
CA LYS A 294 -6.47 15.19 -16.64
C LYS A 294 -6.48 15.16 -15.10
N LYS A 295 -7.06 14.11 -14.51
CA LYS A 295 -7.03 13.89 -13.05
C LYS A 295 -5.61 13.61 -12.55
N ALA A 296 -4.83 12.80 -13.28
CA ALA A 296 -3.44 12.55 -12.95
C ALA A 296 -2.58 13.84 -13.05
N GLN A 297 -2.81 14.67 -14.06
CA GLN A 297 -2.16 15.98 -14.18
C GLN A 297 -2.51 16.91 -13.02
N LEU A 298 -3.78 16.97 -12.61
CA LEU A 298 -4.19 17.78 -11.44
C LEU A 298 -3.50 17.30 -10.15
N LEU A 299 -3.51 16.00 -9.89
CA LEU A 299 -2.82 15.41 -8.73
C LEU A 299 -1.31 15.66 -8.77
N HIS A 300 -0.70 15.60 -9.96
CA HIS A 300 0.72 15.93 -10.13
C HIS A 300 1.02 17.41 -9.85
N THR A 301 0.15 18.30 -10.31
CA THR A 301 0.28 19.75 -10.06
C THR A 301 0.11 20.06 -8.58
N GLU A 302 -0.88 19.45 -7.93
CA GLU A 302 -1.13 19.55 -6.50
C GLU A 302 0.06 19.03 -5.68
N ALA A 303 0.62 17.87 -6.05
CA ALA A 303 1.82 17.32 -5.43
C ALA A 303 3.03 18.26 -5.56
N ILE A 304 3.24 18.89 -6.72
CA ILE A 304 4.31 19.89 -6.92
C ILE A 304 4.07 21.13 -6.05
N THR A 305 2.82 21.60 -5.91
CA THR A 305 2.52 22.74 -5.05
C THR A 305 2.74 22.43 -3.56
N LEU A 306 2.39 21.22 -3.12
CA LEU A 306 2.69 20.74 -1.78
C LEU A 306 4.20 20.63 -1.55
N ALA A 307 4.94 20.03 -2.48
CA ALA A 307 6.41 19.93 -2.46
C ALA A 307 7.11 21.30 -2.32
N ARG A 308 6.52 22.36 -2.88
CA ARG A 308 7.05 23.73 -2.82
C ARG A 308 6.58 24.53 -1.60
N SER A 309 5.65 24.00 -0.82
CA SER A 309 5.11 24.68 0.36
C SER A 309 6.20 24.90 1.42
N GLU A 310 6.08 25.99 2.18
CA GLU A 310 6.99 26.29 3.29
C GLU A 310 6.95 25.22 4.39
N SER A 311 5.84 24.46 4.50
CA SER A 311 5.71 23.30 5.41
C SER A 311 6.77 22.25 5.11
N ILE A 312 6.96 21.89 3.83
CA ILE A 312 7.93 20.85 3.44
C ILE A 312 9.37 21.36 3.58
N LYS A 313 9.63 22.65 3.29
CA LYS A 313 10.95 23.26 3.55
C LYS A 313 11.28 23.31 5.05
N ALA A 314 10.31 23.63 5.90
CA ALA A 314 10.47 23.61 7.36
C ALA A 314 10.68 22.19 7.89
N ALA A 315 9.95 21.22 7.37
CA ALA A 315 10.10 19.80 7.66
C ALA A 315 11.50 19.26 7.28
N VAL A 316 12.02 19.62 6.09
CA VAL A 316 13.39 19.26 5.67
C VAL A 316 14.44 19.97 6.53
N ALA A 317 14.23 21.22 6.92
CA ALA A 317 15.13 21.93 7.84
C ALA A 317 15.19 21.28 9.23
N MET A 318 14.08 20.70 9.73
CA MET A 318 14.07 19.90 10.98
C MET A 318 14.86 18.59 10.86
N LEU A 319 15.05 18.03 9.66
CA LEU A 319 15.87 16.82 9.47
C LEU A 319 17.37 17.10 9.51
N ILE A 320 17.79 18.33 9.18
CA ILE A 320 19.20 18.75 9.06
C ILE A 320 19.71 19.45 10.33
N SER A 321 18.82 19.82 11.26
CA SER A 321 19.16 20.42 12.57
C SER A 321 19.19 19.40 13.71
#